data_AF-A0A933SN93-F1
#
_entry.id   AF-A0A933SN93-F1
#
_cell.length_a   1.000
_cell.length_b   1.000
_cell.length_c   1.000
_cell.angle_alpha   90.00
_cell.angle_beta   90.00
_cell.angle_gamma   90.00
#
_symmetry.space_group_name_H-M   'P 1'
#
loop_
_entity.id
_entity.type
_entity.pdbx_description
1 polymer ?
#
loop_
_entity_poly.entity_id
_entity_poly.type
_entity_poly.pdbx_seq_one_letter_code
_entity_poly.pdbx_strand_id
1 'polypeptide(L)'
;MSKNINAIDELNRKILELTTLYEITKKLGSSLNLESILNSTMDILANKMGMKRGTLTVLDRETKELKIEVAHGLTREEKERGRYKIGEGITGKVLETGEPLIIPDIGKEPKFLNKTKSRGDIKKSNISFICVPVKVHNDVVGALSVDKLFSENVSFEEDVRLLTIIASVIGQAIKINQIVEKERQELIDENIYLKQELKTKYRLKNVIGNSEKMLAVYDAVERVSKSNATVLLRGESGTGKELIARAVHYNSPRADQPFIKVNCGAIPETLLESELFGHEKGAFTGAIQPRIGRFELADKGAIFLDEIGDISLQMQVKLLRVLQERKFERLGGAKTISVNIRIIAATNRNLEKAVEAGAFREDLYYRLNVVPIFMPSLRERREDIPLLIDYFLKRLNRE
;
A
#
# COMPACT_ATOMS: atom_id res chain seq x y z
N MET A 1 -7.94 60.98 -15.78
CA MET A 1 -7.91 60.27 -14.48
C MET A 1 -8.75 59.01 -14.46
N SER A 2 -10.01 58.99 -14.93
CA SER A 2 -10.85 57.76 -14.89
C SER A 2 -10.31 56.57 -15.71
N LYS A 3 -9.66 56.80 -16.85
CA LYS A 3 -9.03 55.72 -17.64
C LYS A 3 -7.89 54.98 -16.92
N ASN A 4 -7.11 55.67 -16.07
CA ASN A 4 -6.02 55.04 -15.31
C ASN A 4 -6.54 54.24 -14.11
N ILE A 5 -7.65 54.66 -13.50
CA ILE A 5 -8.27 53.95 -12.37
C ILE A 5 -8.83 52.60 -12.86
N ASN A 6 -9.55 52.60 -13.99
CA ASN A 6 -10.08 51.36 -14.58
C ASN A 6 -8.97 50.37 -14.98
N ALA A 7 -7.83 50.86 -15.49
CA ALA A 7 -6.70 50.01 -15.87
C ALA A 7 -6.01 49.37 -14.64
N ILE A 8 -5.93 50.10 -13.51
CA ILE A 8 -5.38 49.58 -12.26
C ILE A 8 -6.31 48.52 -11.65
N ASP A 9 -7.62 48.74 -11.68
CA ASP A 9 -8.61 47.77 -11.18
C ASP A 9 -8.61 46.47 -12.02
N GLU A 10 -8.50 46.58 -13.34
CA GLU A 10 -8.37 45.42 -14.23
C GLU A 10 -7.07 44.64 -13.98
N LEU A 11 -5.96 45.34 -13.75
CA LEU A 11 -4.67 44.71 -13.41
C LEU A 11 -4.72 44.01 -12.06
N ASN A 12 -5.30 44.65 -11.04
CA ASN A 12 -5.45 44.07 -9.70
C ASN A 12 -6.32 42.81 -9.74
N ARG A 13 -7.38 42.78 -10.56
CA ARG A 13 -8.19 41.57 -10.79
C ARG A 13 -7.39 40.45 -11.43
N LYS A 14 -6.62 40.73 -12.49
CA LYS A 14 -5.75 39.72 -13.12
C LYS A 14 -4.69 39.16 -12.17
N ILE A 15 -4.10 40.00 -11.33
CA ILE A 15 -3.15 39.56 -10.29
C ILE A 15 -3.84 38.65 -9.28
N LEU A 16 -5.06 39.00 -8.83
CA LEU A 16 -5.84 38.18 -7.91
C LEU A 16 -6.16 36.81 -8.52
N GLU A 17 -6.57 36.76 -9.78
CA GLU A 17 -6.84 35.52 -10.53
C GLU A 17 -5.60 34.62 -10.57
N LEU A 18 -4.47 35.15 -11.03
CA LEU A 18 -3.21 34.41 -11.14
C LEU A 18 -2.72 33.90 -9.78
N THR A 19 -2.82 34.72 -8.75
CA THR A 19 -2.40 34.33 -7.39
C THR A 19 -3.33 33.24 -6.82
N THR A 20 -4.62 33.29 -7.14
CA THR A 20 -5.61 32.26 -6.75
C THR A 20 -5.28 30.92 -7.42
N LEU A 21 -5.06 30.92 -8.73
CA LEU A 21 -4.67 29.73 -9.49
C LEU A 21 -3.37 29.12 -8.96
N TYR A 22 -2.36 29.95 -8.69
CA TYR A 22 -1.07 29.50 -8.16
C TYR A 22 -1.22 28.80 -6.81
N GLU A 23 -1.95 29.39 -5.86
CA GLU A 23 -2.13 28.82 -4.53
C GLU A 23 -2.90 27.50 -4.56
N ILE A 24 -3.98 27.43 -5.35
CA ILE A 24 -4.77 26.21 -5.52
C ILE A 24 -3.89 25.12 -6.10
N THR A 25 -3.17 25.40 -7.19
CA THR A 25 -2.29 24.43 -7.86
C THR A 25 -1.18 23.94 -6.92
N LYS A 26 -0.56 24.84 -6.15
CA LYS A 26 0.45 24.48 -5.13
C LYS A 26 -0.14 23.55 -4.06
N LYS A 27 -1.37 23.80 -3.63
CA LYS A 27 -2.03 22.98 -2.60
C LYS A 27 -2.38 21.59 -3.11
N LEU A 28 -2.90 21.49 -4.33
CA LEU A 28 -3.18 20.23 -5.01
C LEU A 28 -1.93 19.34 -5.15
N GLY A 29 -0.74 19.92 -5.38
CA GLY A 29 0.52 19.19 -5.46
C GLY A 29 1.14 18.78 -4.12
N SER A 30 0.56 19.19 -2.97
CA SER A 30 1.20 19.06 -1.65
C SER A 30 0.69 17.92 -0.77
N SER A 31 -0.42 17.27 -1.14
CA SER A 31 -1.08 16.23 -0.35
C SER A 31 -1.60 15.12 -1.26
N LEU A 32 -1.73 13.91 -0.71
CA LEU A 32 -2.40 12.78 -1.37
C LEU A 32 -3.85 12.59 -0.87
N ASN A 33 -4.26 13.34 0.16
CA ASN A 33 -5.62 13.26 0.70
C ASN A 33 -6.55 14.18 -0.09
N LEU A 34 -7.39 13.58 -0.95
CA LEU A 34 -8.31 14.30 -1.83
C LEU A 34 -9.27 15.23 -1.06
N GLU A 35 -9.90 14.75 0.02
CA GLU A 35 -10.84 15.54 0.81
C GLU A 35 -10.18 16.82 1.38
N SER A 36 -8.99 16.69 1.95
CA SER A 36 -8.22 17.82 2.49
C SER A 36 -7.86 18.85 1.40
N ILE A 37 -7.48 18.37 0.21
CA ILE A 37 -7.13 19.21 -0.95
C ILE A 37 -8.34 19.99 -1.44
N LEU A 38 -9.48 19.29 -1.61
CA LEU A 38 -10.71 19.89 -2.10
C LEU A 38 -11.26 20.93 -1.10
N ASN A 39 -11.27 20.63 0.21
CA ASN A 39 -11.68 21.61 1.23
C ASN A 39 -10.79 22.86 1.20
N SER A 40 -9.46 22.68 1.18
CA SER A 40 -8.52 23.82 1.10
C SER A 40 -8.74 24.66 -0.16
N THR A 41 -9.06 24.01 -1.29
CA THR A 41 -9.35 24.69 -2.57
C THR A 41 -10.61 25.54 -2.46
N MET A 42 -11.66 25.01 -1.81
CA MET A 42 -12.90 25.75 -1.57
C MET A 42 -12.70 26.95 -0.65
N ASP A 43 -11.85 26.85 0.37
CA ASP A 43 -11.53 27.97 1.26
C ASP A 43 -10.75 29.08 0.56
N ILE A 44 -9.79 28.73 -0.32
CA ILE A 44 -9.07 29.70 -1.14
C ILE A 44 -10.04 30.43 -2.08
N LEU A 45 -10.92 29.68 -2.74
CA LEU A 45 -11.96 30.22 -3.61
C LEU A 45 -12.89 31.19 -2.86
N ALA A 46 -13.36 30.80 -1.68
CA ALA A 46 -14.24 31.62 -0.85
C ALA A 46 -13.57 32.95 -0.45
N ASN A 47 -12.35 32.87 0.07
CA ASN A 47 -11.60 34.04 0.54
C ASN A 47 -11.25 35.02 -0.58
N LYS A 48 -10.86 34.52 -1.76
CA LYS A 48 -10.35 35.37 -2.85
C LYS A 48 -11.42 35.85 -3.83
N MET A 49 -12.49 35.10 -4.04
CA MET A 49 -13.55 35.48 -4.99
C MET A 49 -14.78 36.07 -4.31
N GLY A 50 -14.78 36.24 -2.98
CA GLY A 50 -15.91 36.78 -2.23
C GLY A 50 -17.16 35.90 -2.31
N MET A 51 -16.97 34.58 -2.41
CA MET A 51 -18.09 33.63 -2.47
C MET A 51 -18.68 33.46 -1.09
N LYS A 52 -20.01 33.47 -0.99
CA LYS A 52 -20.70 33.15 0.28
C LYS A 52 -20.76 31.65 0.53
N ARG A 53 -20.91 30.87 -0.54
CA ARG A 53 -21.01 29.42 -0.52
C ARG A 53 -20.37 28.85 -1.76
N GLY A 54 -19.91 27.61 -1.66
CA GLY A 54 -19.53 26.84 -2.82
C GLY A 54 -19.68 25.36 -2.55
N THR A 55 -19.95 24.60 -3.60
CA THR A 55 -20.07 23.15 -3.52
C THR A 55 -19.39 22.51 -4.71
N LEU A 56 -18.69 21.41 -4.44
CA LEU A 56 -18.22 20.48 -5.44
C LEU A 56 -19.12 19.26 -5.39
N THR A 57 -19.83 19.03 -6.49
CA THR A 57 -20.75 17.90 -6.63
C THR A 57 -20.14 16.89 -7.57
N VAL A 58 -20.00 15.64 -7.15
CA VAL A 58 -19.34 14.58 -7.93
C VAL A 58 -20.38 13.53 -8.33
N LEU A 59 -20.25 13.01 -9.56
CA LEU A 59 -21.10 11.94 -10.06
C LEU A 59 -20.61 10.60 -9.53
N ASP A 60 -21.47 9.92 -8.79
CA ASP A 60 -21.31 8.53 -8.43
C ASP A 60 -21.72 7.66 -9.63
N ARG A 61 -20.76 6.96 -10.24
CA ARG A 61 -20.99 6.17 -11.46
C ARG A 61 -21.85 4.93 -11.23
N GLU A 62 -21.92 4.41 -10.01
CA GLU A 62 -22.72 3.22 -9.69
C GLU A 62 -24.19 3.60 -9.51
N THR A 63 -24.45 4.64 -8.71
CA THR A 63 -25.83 5.08 -8.41
C THR A 63 -26.40 6.03 -9.46
N LYS A 64 -25.56 6.59 -10.34
CA LYS A 64 -25.89 7.65 -11.29
C LYS A 64 -26.46 8.92 -10.62
N GLU A 65 -26.09 9.15 -9.37
CA GLU A 65 -26.48 10.34 -8.60
C GLU A 65 -25.29 11.27 -8.39
N LEU A 66 -25.57 12.57 -8.48
CA LEU A 66 -24.68 13.65 -8.07
C LEU A 66 -24.82 13.88 -6.56
N LYS A 67 -23.70 13.85 -5.84
CA LYS A 67 -23.64 14.11 -4.40
C LYS A 67 -22.64 15.23 -4.12
N ILE A 68 -22.94 16.10 -3.16
CA ILE A 68 -21.98 17.12 -2.74
C ILE A 68 -20.86 16.44 -1.97
N GLU A 69 -19.68 16.41 -2.58
CA GLU A 69 -18.46 15.81 -2.01
C GLU A 69 -17.80 16.78 -1.03
N VAL A 70 -17.77 18.07 -1.38
CA VAL A 70 -17.19 19.13 -0.54
C VAL A 70 -18.06 20.38 -0.61
N ALA A 71 -18.17 21.10 0.51
CA ALA A 71 -18.94 22.33 0.59
C ALA A 71 -18.25 23.35 1.50
N HIS A 72 -18.33 24.61 1.10
CA HIS A 72 -18.00 25.77 1.93
C HIS A 72 -19.28 26.57 2.20
N GLY A 73 -19.48 27.00 3.46
CA GLY A 73 -20.67 27.76 3.87
C GLY A 73 -21.96 26.93 4.01
N LEU A 74 -21.83 25.61 4.16
CA LEU A 74 -22.93 24.67 4.44
C LEU A 74 -22.61 23.84 5.68
N THR A 75 -23.65 23.51 6.45
CA THR A 75 -23.61 22.47 7.48
C THR A 75 -23.59 21.06 6.85
N ARG A 76 -23.24 20.05 7.65
CA ARG A 76 -23.22 18.65 7.20
C ARG A 76 -24.59 18.17 6.71
N GLU A 77 -25.66 18.51 7.42
CA GLU A 77 -27.03 18.12 7.04
C GLU A 77 -27.50 18.80 5.75
N GLU A 78 -27.09 20.05 5.51
CA GLU A 78 -27.38 20.75 4.24
C GLU A 78 -26.61 20.15 3.07
N LYS A 79 -25.36 19.73 3.30
CA LYS A 79 -24.53 19.00 2.33
C LYS A 79 -25.19 17.69 1.91
N GLU A 80 -25.60 16.86 2.89
CA GLU A 80 -26.20 15.54 2.64
C GLU A 80 -27.52 15.60 1.86
N ARG A 81 -28.30 16.68 2.02
CA ARG A 81 -29.53 16.96 1.27
C ARG A 81 -29.30 17.33 -0.20
N GLY A 82 -28.11 17.81 -0.55
CA GLY A 82 -27.76 18.23 -1.91
C GLY A 82 -27.48 17.07 -2.84
N ARG A 83 -28.53 16.36 -3.26
CA ARG A 83 -28.46 15.26 -4.23
C ARG A 83 -29.24 15.62 -5.49
N TYR A 84 -28.69 15.24 -6.63
CA TYR A 84 -29.24 15.54 -7.94
C TYR A 84 -29.10 14.34 -8.89
N LYS A 85 -29.97 14.26 -9.88
CA LYS A 85 -29.80 13.38 -11.04
C LYS A 85 -29.24 14.16 -12.23
N ILE A 86 -28.74 13.44 -13.23
CA ILE A 86 -28.35 14.03 -14.51
C ILE A 86 -29.57 14.76 -15.12
N GLY A 87 -29.39 16.00 -15.58
CA GLY A 87 -30.45 16.87 -16.09
C GLY A 87 -31.35 17.53 -15.03
N GLU A 88 -31.21 17.18 -13.74
CA GLU A 88 -32.05 17.71 -12.67
C GLU A 88 -31.60 19.10 -12.20
N GLY A 89 -32.46 20.11 -12.39
CA GLY A 89 -32.19 21.49 -11.99
C GLY A 89 -30.97 22.08 -12.69
N ILE A 90 -30.37 23.13 -12.12
CA ILE A 90 -29.19 23.78 -12.73
C ILE A 90 -27.96 22.86 -12.66
N THR A 91 -27.66 22.29 -11.49
CA THR A 91 -26.47 21.44 -11.29
C THR A 91 -26.50 20.17 -12.16
N GLY A 92 -27.65 19.49 -12.23
CA GLY A 92 -27.79 18.30 -13.09
C GLY A 92 -27.73 18.64 -14.58
N LYS A 93 -28.24 19.81 -14.98
CA LYS A 93 -28.15 20.27 -16.37
C LYS A 93 -26.72 20.60 -16.78
N VAL A 94 -25.91 21.22 -15.91
CA VAL A 94 -24.47 21.44 -16.18
C VAL A 94 -23.74 20.12 -16.43
N LEU A 95 -24.08 19.06 -15.68
CA LEU A 95 -23.52 17.74 -15.91
C LEU A 95 -23.95 17.15 -17.26
N GLU A 96 -25.23 17.32 -17.63
CA GLU A 96 -25.81 16.81 -18.88
C GLU A 96 -25.25 17.52 -20.12
N THR A 97 -25.18 18.85 -20.09
CA THR A 97 -24.72 19.65 -21.23
C THR A 97 -23.21 19.75 -21.30
N GLY A 98 -22.52 19.63 -20.16
CA GLY A 98 -21.10 19.95 -20.05
C GLY A 98 -20.80 21.42 -20.28
N GLU A 99 -21.76 22.32 -20.12
CA GLU A 99 -21.59 23.76 -20.33
C GLU A 99 -21.85 24.53 -19.02
N PRO A 100 -21.11 25.62 -18.76
CA PRO A 100 -21.34 26.44 -17.58
C PRO A 100 -22.71 27.13 -17.64
N LEU A 101 -23.37 27.27 -16.49
CA LEU A 101 -24.61 28.00 -16.33
C LEU A 101 -24.45 29.11 -15.28
N ILE A 102 -24.89 30.31 -15.65
CA ILE A 102 -24.88 31.50 -14.80
C ILE A 102 -26.33 31.89 -14.56
N ILE A 103 -26.73 31.96 -13.30
CA ILE A 103 -28.03 32.42 -12.87
C ILE A 103 -27.81 33.74 -12.12
N PRO A 104 -28.05 34.90 -12.76
CA PRO A 104 -27.79 36.19 -12.14
C PRO A 104 -28.63 36.41 -10.88
N ASP A 105 -29.89 35.99 -10.90
CA ASP A 105 -30.80 36.10 -9.77
C ASP A 105 -31.54 34.76 -9.57
N ILE A 106 -31.15 34.02 -8.55
CA ILE A 106 -31.78 32.71 -8.25
C ILE A 106 -33.25 32.82 -7.86
N GLY A 107 -33.71 33.98 -7.39
CA GLY A 107 -35.11 34.23 -7.06
C GLY A 107 -36.03 34.27 -8.27
N LYS A 108 -35.45 34.51 -9.47
CA LYS A 108 -36.16 34.59 -10.75
C LYS A 108 -36.01 33.35 -11.62
N GLU A 109 -35.24 32.34 -11.20
CA GLU A 109 -34.98 31.12 -11.98
C GLU A 109 -35.84 29.95 -11.50
N PRO A 110 -36.88 29.54 -12.26
CA PRO A 110 -37.78 28.45 -11.84
C PRO A 110 -37.09 27.09 -11.70
N LYS A 111 -35.99 26.84 -12.43
CA LYS A 111 -35.26 25.57 -12.39
C LYS A 111 -34.24 25.49 -11.25
N PHE A 112 -34.12 26.52 -10.42
CA PHE A 112 -33.23 26.52 -9.27
C PHE A 112 -33.89 25.82 -8.06
N LEU A 113 -33.45 24.58 -7.78
CA LEU A 113 -34.15 23.70 -6.83
C LEU A 113 -33.82 23.94 -5.34
N ASN A 114 -32.71 24.61 -5.02
CA ASN A 114 -32.23 24.84 -3.65
C ASN A 114 -32.32 23.59 -2.73
N LYS A 115 -31.88 22.42 -3.23
CA LYS A 115 -31.98 21.11 -2.52
C LYS A 115 -31.35 21.11 -1.12
N THR A 116 -30.29 21.90 -0.94
CA THR A 116 -29.59 22.07 0.33
C THR A 116 -30.43 22.81 1.37
N LYS A 117 -31.45 23.57 0.94
CA LYS A 117 -32.28 24.47 1.77
C LYS A 117 -31.49 25.53 2.56
N SER A 118 -30.25 25.79 2.16
CA SER A 118 -29.32 26.69 2.87
C SER A 118 -29.54 28.18 2.57
N ARG A 119 -30.44 28.51 1.63
CA ARG A 119 -30.64 29.88 1.11
C ARG A 119 -31.90 30.60 1.60
N GLY A 120 -32.60 30.06 2.61
CA GLY A 120 -33.82 30.67 3.14
C GLY A 120 -34.88 30.94 2.06
N ASP A 121 -35.50 32.12 2.10
CA ASP A 121 -36.44 32.58 1.06
C ASP A 121 -35.67 33.11 -0.17
N ILE A 122 -35.59 32.26 -1.20
CA ILE A 122 -34.85 32.50 -2.45
C ILE A 122 -35.38 33.75 -3.16
N LYS A 123 -36.69 34.04 -3.08
CA LYS A 123 -37.32 35.18 -3.78
C LYS A 123 -36.90 36.54 -3.22
N LYS A 124 -36.36 36.57 -2.01
CA LYS A 124 -35.81 37.76 -1.36
C LYS A 124 -34.29 37.79 -1.37
N SER A 125 -33.66 36.78 -1.97
CA SER A 125 -32.21 36.62 -1.94
C SER A 125 -31.58 37.32 -3.14
N ASN A 126 -30.68 38.28 -2.88
CA ASN A 126 -29.91 38.98 -3.91
C ASN A 126 -28.65 38.17 -4.28
N ILE A 127 -28.85 36.92 -4.71
CA ILE A 127 -27.79 35.93 -4.90
C ILE A 127 -27.71 35.52 -6.37
N SER A 128 -26.49 35.57 -6.91
CA SER A 128 -26.12 34.97 -8.18
C SER A 128 -25.51 33.60 -7.95
N PHE A 129 -25.79 32.67 -8.85
CA PHE A 129 -25.27 31.30 -8.81
C PHE A 129 -24.52 31.00 -10.10
N ILE A 130 -23.25 30.61 -9.96
CA ILE A 130 -22.43 30.17 -11.09
C ILE A 130 -22.16 28.69 -10.90
N CYS A 131 -22.41 27.89 -11.94
CA CYS A 131 -22.14 26.46 -11.92
C CYS A 131 -21.37 26.09 -13.18
N VAL A 132 -20.18 25.51 -12.98
CA VAL A 132 -19.29 25.09 -14.06
C VAL A 132 -19.10 23.57 -14.01
N PRO A 133 -18.94 22.92 -15.17
CA PRO A 133 -18.69 21.48 -15.24
C PRO A 133 -17.28 21.16 -14.76
N VAL A 134 -17.14 20.07 -14.01
CA VAL A 134 -15.85 19.47 -13.67
C VAL A 134 -15.55 18.44 -14.75
N LYS A 135 -14.66 18.79 -15.68
CA LYS A 135 -14.33 17.97 -16.85
C LYS A 135 -13.01 17.23 -16.67
N VAL A 136 -12.98 15.99 -17.14
CA VAL A 136 -11.76 15.19 -17.29
C VAL A 136 -11.78 14.59 -18.69
N HIS A 137 -10.88 15.06 -19.56
CA HIS A 137 -10.96 14.80 -21.00
C HIS A 137 -12.35 15.16 -21.57
N ASN A 138 -13.08 14.18 -22.13
CA ASN A 138 -14.44 14.36 -22.65
C ASN A 138 -15.54 14.04 -21.63
N ASP A 139 -15.21 13.54 -20.43
CA ASP A 139 -16.19 13.17 -19.42
C ASP A 139 -16.45 14.34 -18.47
N VAL A 140 -17.72 14.62 -18.18
CA VAL A 140 -18.09 15.50 -17.06
C VAL A 140 -18.26 14.61 -15.82
N VAL A 141 -17.38 14.79 -14.84
CA VAL A 141 -17.34 13.97 -13.61
C VAL A 141 -18.06 14.63 -12.43
N GLY A 142 -18.50 15.87 -12.60
CA GLY A 142 -19.16 16.63 -11.55
C GLY A 142 -19.45 18.08 -11.95
N ALA A 143 -19.80 18.89 -10.96
CA ALA A 143 -20.04 20.31 -11.12
C ALA A 143 -19.49 21.08 -9.90
N LEU A 144 -18.82 22.19 -10.18
CA LEU A 144 -18.40 23.16 -9.17
C LEU A 144 -19.40 24.32 -9.21
N SER A 145 -19.98 24.66 -8.07
CA SER A 145 -20.96 25.74 -8.00
C SER A 145 -20.69 26.70 -6.86
N VAL A 146 -21.00 27.98 -7.07
CA VAL A 146 -20.69 29.04 -6.11
C VAL A 146 -21.81 30.07 -6.04
N ASP A 147 -22.04 30.60 -4.83
CA ASP A 147 -22.96 31.69 -4.55
C ASP A 147 -22.18 33.00 -4.44
N LYS A 148 -22.61 34.03 -5.19
CA LYS A 148 -22.13 35.41 -5.08
C LYS A 148 -23.28 36.37 -4.82
N LEU A 149 -22.96 37.57 -4.33
CA LEU A 149 -23.95 38.67 -4.26
C LEU A 149 -24.25 39.20 -5.66
N PHE A 150 -25.53 39.38 -5.99
CA PHE A 150 -25.95 39.97 -7.26
C PHE A 150 -25.66 41.47 -7.31
N SER A 151 -25.13 41.93 -8.44
CA SER A 151 -24.89 43.33 -8.77
C SER A 151 -25.05 43.54 -10.28
N GLU A 152 -25.81 44.55 -10.70
CA GLU A 152 -26.17 44.80 -12.11
C GLU A 152 -24.97 45.17 -13.00
N ASN A 153 -23.84 45.58 -12.41
CA ASN A 153 -22.65 46.06 -13.14
C ASN A 153 -21.46 45.10 -13.14
N VAL A 154 -21.64 43.83 -12.72
CA VAL A 154 -20.53 42.86 -12.61
C VAL A 154 -20.58 41.87 -13.76
N SER A 155 -19.50 41.80 -14.56
CA SER A 155 -19.31 40.74 -15.54
C SER A 155 -18.98 39.42 -14.84
N PHE A 156 -19.72 38.36 -15.18
CA PHE A 156 -19.50 36.99 -14.68
C PHE A 156 -18.50 36.19 -15.53
N GLU A 157 -18.03 36.73 -16.66
CA GLU A 157 -17.17 35.99 -17.59
C GLU A 157 -15.82 35.60 -16.97
N GLU A 158 -15.20 36.50 -16.22
CA GLU A 158 -13.93 36.26 -15.52
C GLU A 158 -14.09 35.16 -14.45
N ASP A 159 -15.18 35.23 -13.67
CA ASP A 159 -15.49 34.24 -12.64
C ASP A 159 -15.70 32.85 -13.25
N VAL A 160 -16.47 32.77 -14.34
CA VAL A 160 -16.72 31.51 -15.05
C VAL A 160 -15.42 30.93 -15.60
N ARG A 161 -14.56 31.78 -16.18
CA ARG A 161 -13.25 31.35 -16.69
C ARG A 161 -12.37 30.76 -15.58
N LEU A 162 -12.20 31.49 -14.48
CA LEU A 162 -11.40 31.05 -13.33
C LEU A 162 -11.96 29.75 -12.72
N LEU A 163 -13.28 29.71 -12.49
CA LEU A 163 -13.95 28.51 -11.98
C LEU A 163 -13.80 27.32 -12.92
N THR A 164 -13.86 27.52 -14.23
CA THR A 164 -13.70 26.46 -15.23
C THR A 164 -12.28 25.88 -15.21
N ILE A 165 -11.26 26.74 -15.07
CA ILE A 165 -9.87 26.29 -14.91
C ILE A 165 -9.74 25.46 -13.63
N ILE A 166 -10.22 25.99 -12.50
CA ILE A 166 -10.12 25.31 -11.20
C ILE A 166 -10.92 24.00 -11.19
N ALA A 167 -12.11 23.98 -11.78
CA ALA A 167 -12.92 22.77 -11.92
C ALA A 167 -12.20 21.71 -12.77
N SER A 168 -11.48 22.11 -13.82
CA SER A 168 -10.68 21.18 -14.63
C SER A 168 -9.53 20.57 -13.82
N VAL A 169 -8.82 21.38 -13.02
CA VAL A 169 -7.73 20.89 -12.17
C VAL A 169 -8.26 19.98 -11.06
N ILE A 170 -9.38 20.34 -10.43
CA ILE A 170 -10.09 19.49 -9.46
C ILE A 170 -10.49 18.15 -10.10
N GLY A 171 -11.02 18.19 -11.32
CA GLY A 171 -11.38 16.98 -12.07
C GLY A 171 -10.20 16.03 -12.22
N GLN A 172 -9.03 16.57 -12.60
CA GLN A 172 -7.81 15.77 -12.73
C GLN A 172 -7.36 15.18 -11.39
N ALA A 173 -7.42 15.94 -10.29
CA ALA A 173 -7.09 15.43 -8.97
C ALA A 173 -8.02 14.28 -8.52
N ILE A 174 -9.33 14.41 -8.76
CA ILE A 174 -10.29 13.34 -8.50
C ILE A 174 -9.95 12.09 -9.33
N LYS A 175 -9.67 12.26 -10.63
CA LYS A 175 -9.36 11.13 -11.53
C LYS A 175 -8.10 10.39 -11.12
N ILE A 176 -7.03 11.12 -10.78
CA ILE A 176 -5.77 10.53 -10.30
C ILE A 176 -6.01 9.75 -9.02
N ASN A 177 -6.73 10.33 -8.05
CA ASN A 177 -7.02 9.65 -6.80
C ASN A 177 -7.83 8.35 -7.02
N GLN A 178 -8.83 8.37 -7.91
CA GLN A 178 -9.59 7.17 -8.27
C GLN A 178 -8.73 6.08 -8.93
N ILE A 179 -7.79 6.45 -9.81
CA ILE A 179 -6.87 5.49 -10.44
C ILE A 179 -5.97 4.84 -9.37
N VAL A 180 -5.37 5.67 -8.51
CA VAL A 180 -4.48 5.21 -7.44
C VAL A 180 -5.19 4.28 -6.46
N GLU A 181 -6.40 4.63 -6.02
CA GLU A 181 -7.18 3.77 -5.12
C GLU A 181 -7.59 2.45 -5.78
N LYS A 182 -7.93 2.48 -7.08
CA LYS A 182 -8.27 1.26 -7.83
C LYS A 182 -7.06 0.32 -7.96
N GLU A 183 -5.92 0.82 -8.42
CA GLU A 183 -4.69 0.03 -8.55
C GLU A 183 -4.24 -0.53 -7.19
N ARG A 184 -4.36 0.29 -6.13
CA ARG A 184 -4.05 -0.14 -4.76
C ARG A 184 -4.94 -1.31 -4.34
N GLN A 185 -6.24 -1.25 -4.64
CA GLN A 185 -7.16 -2.34 -4.30
C GLN A 185 -6.83 -3.62 -5.09
N GLU A 186 -6.57 -3.52 -6.39
CA GLU A 186 -6.15 -4.65 -7.22
C GLU A 186 -4.88 -5.32 -6.69
N LEU A 187 -3.87 -4.53 -6.28
CA LEU A 187 -2.65 -5.05 -5.66
C LEU A 187 -2.88 -5.74 -4.31
N ILE A 188 -3.81 -5.22 -3.50
CA ILE A 188 -4.19 -5.84 -2.22
C ILE A 188 -4.85 -7.20 -2.48
N ASP A 189 -5.79 -7.26 -3.42
CA ASP A 189 -6.52 -8.48 -3.75
C ASP A 189 -5.59 -9.55 -4.33
N GLU A 190 -4.67 -9.16 -5.23
CA GLU A 190 -3.63 -10.05 -5.74
C GLU A 190 -2.71 -10.55 -4.63
N ASN A 191 -2.28 -9.69 -3.70
CA ASN A 191 -1.45 -10.09 -2.58
C ASN A 191 -2.15 -11.12 -1.68
N ILE A 192 -3.43 -10.91 -1.40
CA ILE A 192 -4.25 -11.85 -0.62
C ILE A 192 -4.35 -13.19 -1.35
N TYR A 193 -4.64 -13.17 -2.66
CA TYR A 193 -4.72 -14.37 -3.48
C TYR A 193 -3.39 -15.16 -3.48
N LEU A 194 -2.26 -14.50 -3.75
CA LEU A 194 -0.94 -15.13 -3.77
C LEU A 194 -0.56 -15.70 -2.40
N LYS A 195 -0.87 -15.01 -1.30
CA LYS A 195 -0.66 -15.53 0.06
C LYS A 195 -1.49 -16.78 0.34
N GLN A 196 -2.75 -16.81 -0.11
CA GLN A 196 -3.60 -18.00 0.01
C GLN A 196 -3.10 -19.17 -0.83
N GLU A 197 -2.59 -18.90 -2.04
CA GLU A 197 -1.99 -19.92 -2.91
C GLU A 197 -0.76 -20.53 -2.24
N LEU A 198 0.13 -19.71 -1.67
CA LEU A 198 1.30 -20.18 -0.92
C LEU A 198 0.90 -21.02 0.29
N LYS A 199 -0.08 -20.56 1.10
CA LYS A 199 -0.61 -21.32 2.23
C LYS A 199 -1.15 -22.68 1.76
N THR A 200 -1.87 -22.72 0.65
CA THR A 200 -2.44 -23.94 0.08
C THR A 200 -1.34 -24.87 -0.41
N LYS A 201 -0.41 -24.37 -1.24
CA LYS A 201 0.69 -25.14 -1.83
C LYS A 201 1.56 -25.82 -0.78
N TYR A 202 1.86 -25.12 0.32
CA TYR A 202 2.71 -25.63 1.39
C TYR A 202 1.93 -26.18 2.60
N ARG A 203 0.65 -26.54 2.41
CA ARG A 203 -0.04 -27.40 3.39
C ARG A 203 0.71 -28.72 3.52
N LEU A 204 0.80 -29.24 4.74
CA LEU A 204 1.41 -30.54 5.05
C LEU A 204 0.89 -31.66 4.13
N LYS A 205 -0.41 -31.63 3.79
CA LYS A 205 -1.07 -32.58 2.89
C LYS A 205 -0.54 -32.59 1.44
N ASN A 206 0.22 -31.57 1.03
CA ASN A 206 0.79 -31.46 -0.31
C ASN A 206 2.27 -31.88 -0.35
N VAL A 207 2.89 -32.20 0.78
CA VAL A 207 4.20 -32.86 0.80
C VAL A 207 3.96 -34.34 0.52
N ILE A 208 4.73 -34.92 -0.40
CA ILE A 208 4.51 -36.31 -0.87
C ILE A 208 5.25 -37.29 0.04
N GLY A 209 4.51 -38.28 0.52
CA GLY A 209 5.02 -39.44 1.26
C GLY A 209 3.98 -39.96 2.26
N ASN A 210 3.78 -41.27 2.29
CA ASN A 210 2.88 -41.95 3.23
C ASN A 210 3.62 -42.97 4.11
N SER A 211 4.93 -43.14 3.93
CA SER A 211 5.75 -44.00 4.79
C SER A 211 5.69 -43.56 6.25
N GLU A 212 5.80 -44.52 7.17
CA GLU A 212 5.76 -44.27 8.61
C GLU A 212 6.76 -43.19 9.05
N LYS A 213 7.97 -43.20 8.46
CA LYS A 213 9.01 -42.19 8.73
C LYS A 213 8.59 -40.79 8.29
N MET A 214 7.88 -40.64 7.16
CA MET A 214 7.36 -39.35 6.71
C MET A 214 6.17 -38.88 7.54
N LEU A 215 5.30 -39.79 7.98
CA LEU A 215 4.20 -39.46 8.89
C LEU A 215 4.73 -38.89 10.21
N ALA A 216 5.79 -39.49 10.77
CA ALA A 216 6.45 -38.95 11.96
C ALA A 216 7.01 -37.52 11.76
N VAL A 217 7.54 -37.23 10.56
CA VAL A 217 7.97 -35.87 10.17
C VAL A 217 6.78 -34.91 10.15
N TYR A 218 5.64 -35.31 9.57
CA TYR A 218 4.44 -34.47 9.53
C TYR A 218 3.90 -34.16 10.92
N ASP A 219 3.85 -35.15 11.81
CA ASP A 219 3.41 -34.97 13.19
C ASP A 219 4.33 -34.02 13.98
N ALA A 220 5.64 -34.08 13.71
CA ALA A 220 6.60 -33.15 14.30
C ALA A 220 6.37 -31.72 13.78
N VAL A 221 6.16 -31.57 12.47
CA VAL A 221 5.88 -30.27 11.84
C VAL A 221 4.57 -29.68 12.36
N GLU A 222 3.49 -30.45 12.45
CA GLU A 222 2.20 -29.95 12.94
C GLU A 222 2.32 -29.42 14.38
N ARG A 223 2.99 -30.18 15.25
CA ARG A 223 3.20 -29.78 16.65
C ARG A 223 4.07 -28.52 16.74
N VAL A 224 5.20 -28.50 16.04
CA VAL A 224 6.15 -27.38 16.18
C VAL A 224 5.65 -26.11 15.49
N SER A 225 4.86 -26.21 14.42
CA SER A 225 4.33 -25.05 13.68
C SER A 225 3.53 -24.10 14.58
N LYS A 226 2.83 -24.63 15.59
CA LYS A 226 2.03 -23.88 16.57
C LYS A 226 2.88 -23.15 17.63
N SER A 227 4.20 -23.39 17.67
CA SER A 227 5.14 -22.79 18.62
C SER A 227 6.14 -21.83 17.95
N ASN A 228 6.87 -21.04 18.74
CA ASN A 228 8.00 -20.22 18.27
C ASN A 228 9.37 -20.93 18.42
N ALA A 229 9.40 -22.22 18.71
CA ALA A 229 10.65 -22.96 18.90
C ALA A 229 11.49 -22.98 17.63
N THR A 230 12.82 -22.94 17.81
CA THR A 230 13.79 -23.14 16.72
C THR A 230 13.68 -24.58 16.23
N VAL A 231 13.57 -24.74 14.91
CA VAL A 231 13.51 -26.06 14.27
C VAL A 231 14.83 -26.34 13.58
N LEU A 232 15.41 -27.52 13.83
CA LEU A 232 16.61 -27.99 13.15
C LEU A 232 16.26 -29.18 12.24
N LEU A 233 16.25 -28.95 10.94
CA LEU A 233 16.01 -29.95 9.92
C LEU A 233 17.32 -30.66 9.57
N ARG A 234 17.39 -31.96 9.80
CA ARG A 234 18.57 -32.78 9.54
C ARG A 234 18.30 -33.77 8.43
N GLY A 235 19.29 -34.05 7.60
CA GLY A 235 19.20 -35.09 6.59
C GLY A 235 19.95 -34.72 5.33
N GLU A 236 20.07 -35.68 4.42
CA GLU A 236 20.86 -35.54 3.19
C GLU A 236 20.36 -34.37 2.31
N SER A 237 21.24 -33.90 1.43
CA SER A 237 20.84 -32.95 0.40
C SER A 237 19.74 -33.55 -0.50
N GLY A 238 18.80 -32.73 -0.95
CA GLY A 238 17.70 -33.18 -1.81
C GLY A 238 16.55 -33.95 -1.12
N THR A 239 16.58 -34.16 0.20
CA THR A 239 15.50 -34.86 0.94
C THR A 239 14.22 -34.04 1.13
N GLY A 240 14.20 -32.77 0.69
CA GLY A 240 13.03 -31.89 0.79
C GLY A 240 13.00 -30.99 2.03
N LYS A 241 14.15 -30.74 2.68
CA LYS A 241 14.26 -29.85 3.86
C LYS A 241 13.59 -28.49 3.65
N GLU A 242 13.75 -27.87 2.49
CA GLU A 242 13.10 -26.59 2.18
C GLU A 242 11.56 -26.68 2.18
N LEU A 243 10.99 -27.76 1.63
CA LEU A 243 9.53 -27.95 1.62
C LEU A 243 8.99 -28.05 3.04
N ILE A 244 9.71 -28.78 3.91
CA ILE A 244 9.37 -28.88 5.33
C ILE A 244 9.53 -27.55 6.05
N ALA A 245 10.59 -26.78 5.78
CA ALA A 245 10.75 -25.44 6.36
C ALA A 245 9.59 -24.51 6.00
N ARG A 246 9.15 -24.53 4.72
CA ARG A 246 7.97 -23.79 4.27
C ARG A 246 6.70 -24.29 4.95
N ALA A 247 6.53 -25.61 5.09
CA ALA A 247 5.39 -26.17 5.82
C ALA A 247 5.37 -25.71 7.28
N VAL A 248 6.51 -25.69 7.98
CA VAL A 248 6.61 -25.15 9.35
C VAL A 248 6.16 -23.68 9.41
N HIS A 249 6.53 -22.85 8.43
CA HIS A 249 6.14 -21.44 8.39
C HIS A 249 4.66 -21.24 8.06
N TYR A 250 4.17 -21.80 6.96
CA TYR A 250 2.80 -21.57 6.47
C TYR A 250 1.71 -22.25 7.31
N ASN A 251 2.08 -23.19 8.19
CA ASN A 251 1.18 -23.77 9.19
C ASN A 251 1.33 -23.11 10.58
N SER A 252 2.09 -22.01 10.68
CA SER A 252 2.29 -21.26 11.93
C SER A 252 1.41 -20.01 12.04
N PRO A 253 1.30 -19.39 13.24
CA PRO A 253 0.67 -18.07 13.40
C PRO A 253 1.32 -16.95 12.58
N ARG A 254 2.53 -17.18 12.01
CA ARG A 254 3.27 -16.23 11.19
C ARG A 254 3.11 -16.47 9.69
N ALA A 255 2.15 -17.29 9.26
CA ALA A 255 1.98 -17.67 7.85
C ALA A 255 1.80 -16.49 6.88
N ASP A 256 1.25 -15.35 7.35
CA ASP A 256 1.07 -14.12 6.57
C ASP A 256 2.28 -13.17 6.59
N GLN A 257 3.29 -13.50 7.39
CA GLN A 257 4.53 -12.75 7.56
C GLN A 257 5.63 -13.28 6.62
N PRO A 258 6.72 -12.52 6.40
CA PRO A 258 7.80 -12.91 5.50
C PRO A 258 8.42 -14.27 5.84
N PHE A 259 8.76 -15.05 4.81
CA PHE A 259 9.59 -16.24 4.92
C PHE A 259 10.87 -16.02 4.10
N ILE A 260 11.98 -15.74 4.77
CA ILE A 260 13.24 -15.39 4.11
C ILE A 260 14.15 -16.61 4.09
N LYS A 261 14.53 -17.08 2.91
CA LYS A 261 15.49 -18.17 2.73
C LYS A 261 16.90 -17.63 2.54
N VAL A 262 17.87 -18.25 3.19
CA VAL A 262 19.30 -18.03 3.00
C VAL A 262 19.99 -19.38 2.91
N ASN A 263 20.79 -19.59 1.86
CA ASN A 263 21.67 -20.75 1.77
C ASN A 263 23.07 -20.34 2.23
N CYS A 264 23.50 -20.86 3.37
CA CYS A 264 24.76 -20.51 4.00
C CYS A 264 25.98 -21.17 3.34
N GLY A 265 25.80 -22.25 2.58
CA GLY A 265 26.88 -22.97 1.88
C GLY A 265 27.16 -22.48 0.46
N ALA A 266 26.26 -21.67 -0.13
CA ALA A 266 26.32 -21.31 -1.55
C ALA A 266 27.02 -19.97 -1.86
N ILE A 267 27.41 -19.19 -0.85
CA ILE A 267 27.92 -17.82 -1.02
C ILE A 267 29.23 -17.66 -0.21
N PRO A 268 30.24 -16.93 -0.72
CA PRO A 268 31.45 -16.60 0.04
C PRO A 268 31.13 -15.92 1.39
N GLU A 269 31.94 -16.20 2.41
CA GLU A 269 31.70 -15.78 3.79
C GLU A 269 31.42 -14.27 3.95
N THR A 270 32.24 -13.42 3.33
CA THR A 270 32.10 -11.96 3.41
C THR A 270 30.79 -11.46 2.83
N LEU A 271 30.30 -12.11 1.76
CA LEU A 271 29.02 -11.81 1.14
C LEU A 271 27.86 -12.38 1.96
N LEU A 272 28.02 -13.57 2.55
CA LEU A 272 27.03 -14.16 3.45
C LEU A 272 26.78 -13.28 4.68
N GLU A 273 27.84 -12.72 5.25
CA GLU A 273 27.74 -11.80 6.38
C GLU A 273 26.95 -10.53 6.00
N SER A 274 27.29 -9.92 4.87
CA SER A 274 26.60 -8.75 4.33
C SER A 274 25.14 -9.04 3.94
N GLU A 275 24.86 -10.24 3.40
CA GLU A 275 23.49 -10.70 3.13
C GLU A 275 22.69 -10.82 4.43
N LEU A 276 23.19 -11.54 5.44
CA LEU A 276 22.46 -11.82 6.66
C LEU A 276 22.20 -10.57 7.52
N PHE A 277 23.25 -9.76 7.74
CA PHE A 277 23.22 -8.64 8.67
C PHE A 277 23.02 -7.28 7.98
N GLY A 278 23.23 -7.19 6.67
CA GLY A 278 23.23 -5.91 5.97
C GLY A 278 24.48 -5.08 6.28
N HIS A 279 24.63 -3.95 5.60
CA HIS A 279 25.80 -3.08 5.76
C HIS A 279 25.43 -1.61 5.64
N GLU A 280 26.20 -0.76 6.32
CA GLU A 280 26.16 0.67 6.12
C GLU A 280 27.08 1.10 4.96
N LYS A 281 26.86 2.32 4.47
CA LYS A 281 27.72 2.90 3.42
C LYS A 281 29.17 2.97 3.92
N GLY A 282 30.11 2.47 3.12
CA GLY A 282 31.55 2.49 3.44
C GLY A 282 32.02 1.40 4.40
N ALA A 283 31.18 0.41 4.74
CA ALA A 283 31.55 -0.69 5.64
C ALA A 283 32.71 -1.56 5.12
N PHE A 284 32.88 -1.67 3.79
CA PHE A 284 33.96 -2.38 3.13
C PHE A 284 34.16 -1.83 1.71
N THR A 285 35.24 -2.25 1.03
CA THR A 285 35.53 -1.86 -0.36
C THR A 285 34.41 -2.35 -1.30
N GLY A 286 33.62 -1.42 -1.86
CA GLY A 286 32.46 -1.73 -2.70
C GLY A 286 31.09 -1.46 -2.04
N ALA A 287 31.05 -1.10 -0.76
CA ALA A 287 29.83 -0.70 -0.05
C ALA A 287 29.40 0.74 -0.39
N ILE A 288 28.99 0.97 -1.65
CA ILE A 288 28.64 2.31 -2.17
C ILE A 288 27.33 2.83 -1.56
N GLN A 289 26.39 1.93 -1.26
CA GLN A 289 25.08 2.23 -0.68
C GLN A 289 24.82 1.31 0.52
N PRO A 290 24.02 1.73 1.51
CA PRO A 290 23.63 0.85 2.59
C PRO A 290 22.66 -0.23 2.08
N ARG A 291 22.71 -1.43 2.69
CA ARG A 291 21.82 -2.55 2.36
C ARG A 291 21.21 -3.16 3.62
N ILE A 292 19.90 -3.40 3.57
CA ILE A 292 19.15 -4.10 4.61
C ILE A 292 19.49 -5.61 4.56
N GLY A 293 19.74 -6.19 5.73
CA GLY A 293 20.07 -7.62 5.88
C GLY A 293 18.85 -8.54 5.88
N ARG A 294 19.06 -9.83 5.63
CA ARG A 294 18.01 -10.86 5.63
C ARG A 294 17.32 -11.01 6.98
N PHE A 295 18.02 -10.81 8.09
CA PHE A 295 17.40 -10.83 9.43
C PHE A 295 16.37 -9.71 9.61
N GLU A 296 16.67 -8.51 9.12
CA GLU A 296 15.75 -7.37 9.16
C GLU A 296 14.56 -7.60 8.23
N LEU A 297 14.79 -8.11 7.02
CA LEU A 297 13.73 -8.49 6.08
C LEU A 297 12.80 -9.59 6.62
N ALA A 298 13.31 -10.45 7.51
CA ALA A 298 12.55 -11.54 8.11
C ALA A 298 11.75 -11.13 9.34
N ASP A 299 11.84 -9.87 9.79
CA ASP A 299 11.21 -9.40 11.03
C ASP A 299 9.70 -9.74 11.06
N LYS A 300 9.22 -10.15 12.24
CA LYS A 300 7.88 -10.71 12.51
C LYS A 300 7.55 -12.03 11.80
N GLY A 301 8.35 -12.43 10.81
CA GLY A 301 8.21 -13.66 10.05
C GLY A 301 9.15 -14.77 10.52
N ALA A 302 9.70 -15.50 9.56
CA ALA A 302 10.66 -16.57 9.78
C ALA A 302 11.84 -16.47 8.82
N ILE A 303 13.01 -16.90 9.29
CA ILE A 303 14.20 -17.09 8.47
C ILE A 303 14.54 -18.58 8.38
N PHE A 304 14.78 -19.05 7.16
CA PHE A 304 15.27 -20.39 6.87
C PHE A 304 16.75 -20.34 6.51
N LEU A 305 17.58 -20.93 7.36
CA LEU A 305 19.03 -21.01 7.21
C LEU A 305 19.41 -22.40 6.72
N ASP A 306 19.62 -22.55 5.41
CA ASP A 306 20.01 -23.82 4.80
C ASP A 306 21.52 -24.01 4.83
N GLU A 307 21.95 -25.26 5.02
CA GLU A 307 23.34 -25.66 5.23
C GLU A 307 24.06 -24.87 6.34
N ILE A 308 23.42 -24.77 7.50
CA ILE A 308 23.99 -24.07 8.67
C ILE A 308 25.28 -24.72 9.21
N GLY A 309 25.58 -25.96 8.83
CA GLY A 309 26.82 -26.64 9.21
C GLY A 309 28.07 -26.14 8.46
N ASP A 310 27.89 -25.31 7.43
CA ASP A 310 28.98 -24.83 6.57
C ASP A 310 29.51 -23.45 6.96
N ILE A 311 28.92 -22.78 7.96
CA ILE A 311 29.34 -21.43 8.36
C ILE A 311 30.62 -21.42 9.22
N SER A 312 31.43 -20.38 9.07
CA SER A 312 32.65 -20.17 9.86
C SER A 312 32.35 -19.96 11.35
N LEU A 313 33.34 -20.22 12.21
CA LEU A 313 33.24 -19.95 13.65
C LEU A 313 32.91 -18.48 13.96
N GLN A 314 33.41 -17.53 13.16
CA GLN A 314 33.13 -16.10 13.33
C GLN A 314 31.66 -15.78 13.05
N MET A 315 31.10 -16.36 11.98
CA MET A 315 29.67 -16.25 11.66
C MET A 315 28.80 -16.89 12.74
N GLN A 316 29.23 -18.02 13.31
CA GLN A 316 28.52 -18.69 14.41
C GLN A 316 28.38 -17.78 15.64
N VAL A 317 29.41 -17.00 15.99
CA VAL A 317 29.35 -16.04 17.09
C VAL A 317 28.30 -14.95 16.85
N LYS A 318 28.29 -14.36 15.64
CA LYS A 318 27.31 -13.32 15.29
C LYS A 318 25.89 -13.87 15.25
N LEU A 319 25.73 -15.06 14.69
CA LEU A 319 24.45 -15.75 14.65
C LEU A 319 23.92 -16.03 16.07
N LEU A 320 24.77 -16.56 16.96
CA LEU A 320 24.39 -16.84 18.35
C LEU A 320 23.83 -15.59 19.05
N ARG A 321 24.44 -14.42 18.85
CA ARG A 321 23.93 -13.14 19.40
C ARG A 321 22.51 -12.85 18.90
N VAL A 322 22.21 -13.05 17.62
CA VAL A 322 20.85 -12.88 17.09
C VAL A 322 19.86 -13.87 17.73
N LEU A 323 20.27 -15.12 17.92
CA LEU A 323 19.41 -16.18 18.49
C LEU A 323 19.12 -15.96 19.98
N GLN A 324 20.04 -15.37 20.71
CA GLN A 324 19.93 -15.11 22.14
C GLN A 324 19.27 -13.76 22.41
N GLU A 325 19.81 -12.69 21.85
CA GLU A 325 19.44 -11.31 22.19
C GLU A 325 18.34 -10.75 21.30
N ARG A 326 18.02 -11.40 20.17
CA ARG A 326 17.08 -10.88 19.16
C ARG A 326 17.48 -9.50 18.65
N LYS A 327 18.79 -9.26 18.62
CA LYS A 327 19.42 -8.01 18.22
C LYS A 327 20.69 -8.27 17.42
N PHE A 328 21.04 -7.35 16.54
CA PHE A 328 22.30 -7.35 15.81
C PHE A 328 22.65 -5.93 15.32
N GLU A 329 23.84 -5.79 14.76
CA GLU A 329 24.32 -4.55 14.13
C GLU A 329 24.66 -4.83 12.67
N ARG A 330 24.42 -3.84 11.81
CA ARG A 330 24.88 -3.88 10.41
C ARG A 330 26.39 -3.76 10.36
N LEU A 331 26.98 -4.27 9.28
CA LEU A 331 28.42 -4.12 9.05
C LEU A 331 28.80 -2.66 8.92
N GLY A 332 29.84 -2.25 9.65
CA GLY A 332 30.31 -0.87 9.73
C GLY A 332 29.36 0.09 10.46
N GLY A 333 28.26 -0.41 11.05
CA GLY A 333 27.30 0.39 11.79
C GLY A 333 27.37 0.12 13.29
N ALA A 334 27.01 1.13 14.10
CA ALA A 334 26.89 1.01 15.57
C ALA A 334 25.43 0.96 16.06
N LYS A 335 24.47 1.03 15.13
CA LYS A 335 23.04 1.00 15.48
C LYS A 335 22.59 -0.43 15.71
N THR A 336 22.23 -0.75 16.95
CA THR A 336 21.59 -2.02 17.29
C THR A 336 20.17 -2.08 16.74
N ILE A 337 19.86 -3.16 16.01
CA ILE A 337 18.56 -3.45 15.40
C ILE A 337 17.95 -4.63 16.14
N SER A 338 16.71 -4.52 16.60
CA SER A 338 15.98 -5.63 17.22
C SER A 338 15.04 -6.29 16.21
N VAL A 339 14.99 -7.63 16.22
CA VAL A 339 14.17 -8.42 15.30
C VAL A 339 13.43 -9.54 16.03
N ASN A 340 12.13 -9.68 15.73
CA ASN A 340 11.29 -10.76 16.23
C ASN A 340 11.13 -11.83 15.14
N ILE A 341 12.08 -12.75 15.05
CA ILE A 341 12.13 -13.77 13.99
C ILE A 341 11.98 -15.19 14.54
N ARG A 342 11.22 -16.03 13.82
CA ARG A 342 11.29 -17.49 13.99
C ARG A 342 12.47 -18.03 13.18
N ILE A 343 13.19 -19.00 13.73
CA ILE A 343 14.37 -19.57 13.08
C ILE A 343 14.10 -21.03 12.73
N ILE A 344 14.36 -21.37 11.47
CA ILE A 344 14.35 -22.74 10.96
C ILE A 344 15.72 -22.94 10.33
N ALA A 345 16.50 -23.89 10.83
CA ALA A 345 17.81 -24.20 10.30
C ALA A 345 17.80 -25.58 9.65
N ALA A 346 18.63 -25.78 8.62
CA ALA A 346 18.83 -27.06 7.98
C ALA A 346 20.31 -27.37 7.80
N THR A 347 20.68 -28.65 7.88
CA THR A 347 22.03 -29.09 7.52
C THR A 347 22.04 -30.57 7.13
N ASN A 348 22.96 -30.92 6.24
CA ASN A 348 23.32 -32.31 5.95
C ASN A 348 24.46 -32.86 6.84
N ARG A 349 25.16 -32.00 7.59
CA ARG A 349 26.30 -32.38 8.43
C ARG A 349 25.83 -32.94 9.77
N ASN A 350 26.64 -33.83 10.34
CA ASN A 350 26.50 -34.25 11.72
C ASN A 350 27.12 -33.15 12.62
N LEU A 351 26.28 -32.32 13.24
CA LEU A 351 26.76 -31.20 14.06
C LEU A 351 27.43 -31.68 15.35
N GLU A 352 27.05 -32.83 15.90
CA GLU A 352 27.67 -33.39 17.10
C GLU A 352 29.17 -33.68 16.84
N LYS A 353 29.47 -34.36 15.74
CA LYS A 353 30.86 -34.59 15.31
C LYS A 353 31.59 -33.29 14.98
N ALA A 354 30.89 -32.29 14.42
CA ALA A 354 31.49 -30.99 14.14
C ALA A 354 31.83 -30.21 15.42
N VAL A 355 31.02 -30.37 16.48
CA VAL A 355 31.31 -29.82 17.81
C VAL A 355 32.51 -30.52 18.43
N GLU A 356 32.55 -31.85 18.41
CA GLU A 356 33.71 -32.63 18.89
C GLU A 356 35.02 -32.26 18.18
N ALA A 357 34.94 -31.96 16.88
CA ALA A 357 36.07 -31.53 16.07
C ALA A 357 36.42 -30.03 16.19
N GLY A 358 35.69 -29.25 17.01
CA GLY A 358 35.89 -27.81 17.16
C GLY A 358 35.51 -26.95 15.94
N ALA A 359 34.86 -27.55 14.93
CA ALA A 359 34.40 -26.86 13.72
C ALA A 359 33.03 -26.18 13.89
N PHE A 360 32.30 -26.54 14.94
CA PHE A 360 31.01 -25.93 15.29
C PHE A 360 30.96 -25.65 16.79
N ARG A 361 30.41 -24.50 17.17
CA ARG A 361 30.33 -24.12 18.58
C ARG A 361 29.21 -24.86 19.29
N GLU A 362 29.53 -25.38 20.47
CA GLU A 362 28.61 -26.12 21.33
C GLU A 362 27.39 -25.26 21.76
N ASP A 363 27.62 -24.00 22.12
CA ASP A 363 26.57 -23.06 22.57
C ASP A 363 25.52 -22.77 21.47
N LEU A 364 25.97 -22.57 20.24
CA LEU A 364 25.11 -22.40 19.07
C LEU A 364 24.36 -23.70 18.74
N TYR A 365 25.03 -24.85 18.84
CA TYR A 365 24.41 -26.15 18.59
C TYR A 365 23.19 -26.36 19.50
N TYR A 366 23.33 -26.18 20.81
CA TYR A 366 22.21 -26.34 21.74
C TYR A 366 21.09 -25.33 21.50
N ARG A 367 21.41 -24.11 21.05
CA ARG A 367 20.40 -23.09 20.75
C ARG A 367 19.62 -23.38 19.46
N LEU A 368 20.23 -24.09 18.52
CA LEU A 368 19.59 -24.55 17.29
C LEU A 368 18.83 -25.87 17.49
N ASN A 369 19.36 -26.79 18.29
CA ASN A 369 18.85 -28.15 18.48
C ASN A 369 17.67 -28.23 19.48
N VAL A 370 16.72 -27.30 19.40
CA VAL A 370 15.54 -27.28 20.30
C VAL A 370 14.50 -28.30 19.84
N VAL A 371 14.15 -28.29 18.55
CA VAL A 371 13.28 -29.30 17.93
C VAL A 371 13.98 -29.88 16.70
N PRO A 372 14.73 -30.98 16.85
CA PRO A 372 15.30 -31.68 15.70
C PRO A 372 14.24 -32.45 14.93
N ILE A 373 14.24 -32.32 13.60
CA ILE A 373 13.43 -33.13 12.69
C ILE A 373 14.37 -33.79 11.69
N PHE A 374 14.38 -35.12 11.68
CA PHE A 374 15.22 -35.91 10.79
C PHE A 374 14.44 -36.27 9.53
N MET A 375 14.90 -35.77 8.39
CA MET A 375 14.39 -36.08 7.06
C MET A 375 14.91 -37.43 6.60
N PRO A 376 14.02 -38.42 6.38
CA PRO A 376 14.43 -39.72 5.88
C PRO A 376 14.95 -39.62 4.45
N SER A 377 16.09 -40.26 4.20
CA SER A 377 16.63 -40.44 2.84
C SER A 377 15.69 -41.34 2.02
N LEU A 378 15.72 -41.25 0.69
CA LEU A 378 14.78 -42.02 -0.15
C LEU A 378 14.91 -43.55 0.06
N ARG A 379 16.12 -44.02 0.36
CA ARG A 379 16.41 -45.43 0.70
C ARG A 379 15.73 -45.91 1.99
N GLU A 380 15.37 -45.00 2.88
CA GLU A 380 14.66 -45.27 4.15
C GLU A 380 13.15 -45.18 4.04
N ARG A 381 12.64 -44.65 2.92
CA ARG A 381 11.20 -44.49 2.63
C ARG A 381 10.86 -44.99 1.22
N ARG A 382 11.27 -46.23 0.91
CA ARG A 382 11.11 -46.81 -0.43
C ARG A 382 9.65 -46.90 -0.87
N GLU A 383 8.72 -47.03 0.07
CA GLU A 383 7.27 -47.04 -0.16
C GLU A 383 6.74 -45.73 -0.76
N ASP A 384 7.46 -44.62 -0.58
CA ASP A 384 7.08 -43.31 -1.13
C ASP A 384 7.53 -43.13 -2.59
N ILE A 385 8.41 -44.01 -3.10
CA ILE A 385 8.97 -43.88 -4.46
C ILE A 385 7.88 -43.89 -5.55
N PRO A 386 6.91 -44.83 -5.55
CA PRO A 386 5.85 -44.83 -6.56
C PRO A 386 5.02 -43.53 -6.56
N LEU A 387 4.73 -42.98 -5.37
CA LEU A 387 3.99 -41.71 -5.23
C LEU A 387 4.78 -40.52 -5.79
N LEU A 388 6.08 -40.48 -5.53
CA LEU A 388 6.97 -39.45 -6.07
C LEU A 388 7.06 -39.53 -7.59
N ILE A 389 7.16 -40.73 -8.16
CA ILE A 389 7.19 -40.94 -9.62
C ILE A 389 5.90 -40.41 -10.26
N ASP A 390 4.74 -40.82 -9.75
CA ASP A 390 3.44 -40.36 -10.28
C ASP A 390 3.31 -38.83 -10.23
N TYR A 391 3.72 -38.22 -9.12
CA TYR A 391 3.72 -36.77 -8.98
C TYR A 391 4.63 -36.08 -10.01
N PHE A 392 5.89 -36.52 -10.13
CA PHE A 392 6.84 -35.90 -11.06
C PHE A 392 6.42 -36.10 -12.51
N LEU A 393 5.86 -37.25 -12.88
CA LEU A 393 5.31 -37.47 -14.24
C LEU A 393 4.16 -36.50 -14.52
N LYS A 394 3.20 -36.38 -13.60
CA LYS A 394 2.08 -35.44 -13.76
C LYS A 394 2.54 -33.99 -13.85
N ARG A 395 3.55 -33.62 -13.06
CA ARG A 395 4.11 -32.27 -13.06
C ARG A 395 4.84 -31.97 -14.37
N LEU A 396 5.75 -32.85 -14.80
CA LEU A 396 6.55 -32.66 -16.01
C LEU A 396 5.73 -32.71 -17.30
N ASN A 397 4.57 -33.37 -17.30
CA ASN A 397 3.65 -33.36 -18.46
C ASN A 397 2.79 -32.09 -18.54
N ARG A 398 2.74 -31.27 -17.49
CA ARG A 398 2.02 -29.99 -17.46
C ARG A 398 2.93 -28.79 -17.73
N GLU A 399 4.22 -28.96 -17.48
CA GLU A 399 5.31 -28.06 -17.90
C GLU A 399 5.63 -28.32 -19.38
#